data_AF-A0A7X8FU11-F1
#
_entry.id   AF-A0A7X8FU11-F1
#
_cell.length_a   1.000
_cell.length_b   1.000
_cell.length_c   1.000
_cell.angle_alpha   90.00
_cell.angle_beta   90.00
_cell.angle_gamma   90.00
#
_symmetry.space_group_name_H-M   'P 1'
#
loop_
_entity.id
_entity.type
_entity.pdbx_description
1 polymer ?
#
loop_
_entity_poly.entity_id
_entity_poly.type
_entity_poly.pdbx_seq_one_letter_code
_entity_poly.pdbx_strand_id
1 'polypeptide(L)'
;VRLPDVTIVSILDRSGSMALEPARSPLLIPGTTWMLYGGILAGLLLVVGSWYGFVSVRRWLLMNPDRRIAAKRTRFFARELRLLAKKMKTAGFEWWYAQLSSALKRYLLLYYTGSDTGFLSLTGTELAGFADSGASGEMIRNLFTVIDCVRFSGSEEGVSRSGLLESAGNLSRILEERTDDVVS
;
A
#
# COMPACT_ATOMS: atom_id res chain seq x y z
N VAL A 1 55.23 -77.34 56.21
CA VAL A 1 54.06 -76.43 56.15
C VAL A 1 54.32 -75.48 54.98
N ARG A 2 53.59 -75.63 53.86
CA ARG A 2 53.72 -74.77 52.67
C ARG A 2 52.73 -73.60 52.81
N LEU A 3 53.21 -72.37 52.66
CA LEU A 3 52.34 -71.18 52.63
C LEU A 3 51.60 -71.13 51.29
N PRO A 4 50.33 -70.66 51.26
CA PRO A 4 49.58 -70.56 50.02
C PRO A 4 50.07 -69.36 49.20
N ASP A 5 50.19 -69.58 47.90
CA ASP A 5 50.56 -68.56 46.91
C ASP A 5 49.34 -67.66 46.65
N VAL A 6 49.40 -66.42 47.09
CA VAL A 6 48.32 -65.44 46.95
C VAL A 6 48.56 -64.64 45.68
N THR A 7 47.80 -64.95 44.63
CA THR A 7 47.87 -64.25 43.34
C THR A 7 47.17 -62.90 43.45
N ILE A 8 47.95 -61.82 43.59
CA ILE A 8 47.44 -60.45 43.61
C ILE A 8 47.11 -60.04 42.17
N VAL A 9 45.81 -60.02 41.83
CA VAL A 9 45.34 -59.51 40.54
C VAL A 9 45.40 -57.98 40.59
N SER A 10 46.46 -57.42 40.00
CA SER A 10 46.57 -55.98 39.76
C SER A 10 45.49 -55.54 38.77
N ILE A 11 44.52 -54.76 39.25
CA ILE A 11 43.48 -54.07 38.45
C ILE A 11 44.06 -53.09 37.42
N LEU A 12 45.37 -52.79 37.46
CA LEU A 12 46.05 -52.17 36.32
C LEU A 12 46.42 -53.23 35.29
N ASP A 13 45.41 -53.66 34.53
CA ASP A 13 45.61 -54.39 33.29
C ASP A 13 46.24 -53.45 32.26
N ARG A 14 47.58 -53.45 32.25
CA ARG A 14 48.44 -52.70 31.32
C ARG A 14 48.54 -53.44 29.99
N SER A 15 47.41 -53.91 29.46
CA SER A 15 47.31 -54.64 28.19
C SER A 15 46.27 -54.06 27.23
N GLY A 16 45.76 -52.85 27.50
CA GLY A 16 45.08 -52.04 26.51
C GLY A 16 46.06 -51.08 25.85
N SER A 17 46.55 -51.41 24.65
CA SER A 17 47.20 -50.44 23.76
C SER A 17 46.16 -49.42 23.28
N MET A 18 45.73 -48.52 24.16
CA MET A 18 45.08 -47.28 23.77
C MET A 18 46.17 -46.40 23.17
N ALA A 19 46.25 -46.39 21.85
CA ALA A 19 46.92 -45.32 21.13
C ALA A 19 46.25 -44.01 21.58
N LEU A 20 46.96 -43.23 22.40
CA LEU A 20 46.62 -41.84 22.66
C LEU A 20 46.59 -41.15 21.31
N GLU A 21 45.41 -40.73 20.84
CA GLU A 21 45.35 -39.82 19.70
C GLU A 21 46.28 -38.64 20.02
N PRO A 22 47.19 -38.26 19.11
CA PRO A 22 48.07 -37.13 19.34
C PRO A 22 47.21 -35.91 19.65
N ALA A 23 47.58 -35.17 20.70
CA ALA A 23 46.86 -33.97 21.11
C ALA A 23 46.65 -33.07 19.89
N ARG A 24 45.39 -32.92 19.46
CA ARG A 24 45.04 -32.05 18.32
C ARG A 24 45.62 -30.68 18.62
N SER A 25 46.56 -30.25 17.77
CA SER A 25 47.09 -28.90 17.79
C SER A 25 45.92 -27.92 17.80
N PRO A 26 45.91 -26.90 18.67
CA PRO A 26 44.83 -25.91 18.66
C PRO A 26 44.75 -25.33 17.25
N LEU A 27 43.60 -25.54 16.58
CA LEU A 27 43.36 -25.13 15.19
C LEU A 27 43.41 -23.60 14.99
N LEU A 28 43.56 -22.85 16.07
CA LEU A 28 43.57 -21.39 16.10
C LEU A 28 44.65 -20.93 17.07
N ILE A 29 45.41 -19.91 16.67
CA ILE A 29 46.42 -19.26 17.51
C ILE A 29 45.69 -18.73 18.77
N PRO A 30 46.08 -19.17 19.98
CA PRO A 30 45.42 -18.75 21.22
C PRO A 30 45.47 -17.21 21.32
N GLY A 31 44.29 -16.59 21.44
CA GLY A 31 44.13 -15.13 21.46
C GLY A 31 43.42 -14.54 20.22
N THR A 32 43.35 -15.27 19.11
CA THR A 32 42.68 -14.80 17.87
C THR A 32 41.18 -15.10 17.81
N THR A 33 40.68 -15.95 18.71
CA THR A 33 39.28 -16.36 18.79
C THR A 33 38.33 -15.17 18.93
N TRP A 34 38.67 -14.19 19.77
CA TRP A 34 37.85 -12.98 19.97
C TRP A 34 37.78 -12.09 18.73
N MET A 35 38.87 -11.98 17.97
CA MET A 35 38.87 -11.26 16.69
C MET A 35 38.01 -11.97 15.65
N LEU A 36 38.03 -13.30 15.63
CA LEU A 36 37.20 -14.10 14.72
C LEU A 36 35.71 -13.91 15.02
N TYR A 37 35.32 -14.04 16.30
CA TYR A 37 33.93 -13.82 16.71
C TYR A 37 33.48 -12.38 16.49
N GLY A 38 34.34 -11.39 16.76
CA GLY A 38 34.06 -9.97 16.50
C GLY A 38 33.85 -9.67 15.01
N GLY A 39 34.70 -10.22 14.15
CA GLY A 39 34.58 -10.06 12.69
C GLY A 39 33.30 -10.69 12.15
N ILE A 40 32.96 -11.90 12.61
CA ILE A 40 31.72 -12.58 12.23
C ILE A 40 30.50 -11.79 12.69
N LEU A 41 30.51 -11.30 13.94
CA LEU A 41 29.41 -10.52 14.49
C LEU A 41 29.23 -9.18 13.77
N ALA A 42 30.32 -8.48 13.47
CA ALA A 42 30.30 -7.22 12.72
C ALA A 42 29.78 -7.43 11.29
N GLY A 43 30.22 -8.49 10.62
CA GLY A 43 29.72 -8.86 9.30
C GLY A 43 28.22 -9.15 9.32
N LEU A 44 27.76 -9.89 10.33
CA LEU A 44 26.34 -10.24 10.47
C LEU A 44 25.47 -9.00 10.74
N LEU A 45 25.95 -8.08 11.59
CA LEU A 45 25.26 -6.81 11.83
C LEU A 45 25.19 -5.92 10.59
N LEU A 46 26.24 -5.89 9.76
CA LEU A 46 26.24 -5.13 8.50
C LEU A 46 25.22 -5.71 7.50
N VAL A 47 25.16 -7.04 7.37
CA VAL A 47 24.21 -7.71 6.47
C VAL A 47 22.78 -7.48 6.93
N VAL A 48 22.48 -7.67 8.21
CA VAL A 48 21.14 -7.45 8.77
C VAL A 48 20.75 -5.98 8.70
N GLY A 49 21.68 -5.06 9.01
CA GLY A 49 21.48 -3.63 8.91
C GLY A 49 21.20 -3.17 7.49
N SER A 50 22.00 -3.62 6.52
CA SER A 50 21.76 -3.35 5.09
C SER A 50 20.43 -3.91 4.60
N TRP A 51 20.10 -5.14 4.97
CA TRP A 51 18.83 -5.76 4.60
C TRP A 51 17.64 -4.98 5.18
N TYR A 52 17.69 -4.65 6.47
CA TYR A 52 16.64 -3.88 7.13
C TYR A 52 16.50 -2.48 6.53
N GLY A 53 17.61 -1.80 6.25
CA GLY A 53 17.63 -0.51 5.56
C GLY A 53 17.01 -0.60 4.17
N PHE A 54 17.43 -1.58 3.37
CA PHE A 54 16.90 -1.80 2.03
C PHE A 54 15.40 -2.11 2.03
N VAL A 55 14.94 -3.00 2.91
CA VAL A 55 13.51 -3.33 3.04
C VAL A 55 12.71 -2.12 3.52
N SER A 56 13.23 -1.35 4.46
CA SER A 56 12.55 -0.15 4.99
C SER A 56 12.45 0.95 3.94
N VAL A 57 13.54 1.23 3.22
CA VAL A 57 13.54 2.20 2.10
C VAL A 57 12.63 1.73 0.96
N ARG A 58 12.67 0.44 0.61
CA ARG A 58 11.79 -0.13 -0.41
C ARG A 58 10.32 -0.03 -0.01
N ARG A 59 9.96 -0.32 1.24
CA ARG A 59 8.59 -0.14 1.75
C ARG A 59 8.18 1.33 1.71
N TRP A 60 9.06 2.24 2.12
CA TRP A 60 8.80 3.69 2.07
C TRP A 60 8.62 4.21 0.63
N LEU A 61 9.43 3.74 -0.31
CA LEU A 61 9.31 4.07 -1.73
C LEU A 61 8.06 3.48 -2.39
N LEU A 62 7.60 2.31 -1.93
CA LEU A 62 6.38 1.65 -2.45
C LEU A 62 5.09 2.14 -1.78
N MET A 63 5.13 2.74 -0.59
CA MET A 63 3.94 3.27 0.09
C MET A 63 3.55 4.69 -0.37
N ASN A 64 4.45 5.41 -1.03
CA ASN A 64 4.25 6.80 -1.47
C ASN A 64 3.80 7.05 -2.94
N PRO A 65 3.93 6.15 -3.92
CA PRO A 65 3.55 6.42 -5.30
C PRO A 65 2.02 6.45 -5.44
N ASP A 66 1.30 5.54 -4.78
CA ASP A 66 -0.17 5.47 -4.87
C ASP A 66 -0.84 6.72 -4.31
N ARG A 67 -0.33 7.27 -3.19
CA ARG A 67 -0.85 8.52 -2.61
C ARG A 67 -0.64 9.71 -3.54
N ARG A 68 0.55 9.85 -4.13
CA ARG A 68 0.85 10.95 -5.07
C ARG A 68 0.11 10.81 -6.39
N ILE A 69 -0.07 9.59 -6.87
CA ILE A 69 -0.83 9.30 -8.09
C ILE A 69 -2.32 9.55 -7.86
N ALA A 70 -2.87 9.10 -6.73
CA ALA A 70 -4.24 9.39 -6.31
C ALA A 70 -4.47 10.90 -6.18
N ALA A 71 -3.55 11.63 -5.55
CA ALA A 71 -3.59 13.10 -5.44
C ALA A 71 -3.55 13.82 -6.79
N LYS A 72 -2.75 13.33 -7.75
CA LYS A 72 -2.76 13.90 -9.11
C LYS A 72 -4.08 13.64 -9.82
N ARG A 73 -4.67 12.44 -9.65
CA ARG A 73 -5.96 12.05 -10.25
C ARG A 73 -7.12 12.87 -9.66
N THR A 74 -7.15 13.09 -8.35
CA THR A 74 -8.16 13.93 -7.68
C THR A 74 -8.07 15.38 -8.13
N ARG A 75 -6.86 15.95 -8.23
CA ARG A 75 -6.65 17.32 -8.75
C ARG A 75 -7.09 17.48 -10.20
N PHE A 76 -6.84 16.48 -11.05
CA PHE A 76 -7.29 16.53 -12.44
C PHE A 76 -8.82 16.59 -12.53
N PHE A 77 -9.51 15.76 -11.75
CA PHE A 77 -10.97 15.74 -11.70
C PHE A 77 -11.56 17.02 -11.12
N ALA A 78 -10.99 17.57 -10.03
CA ALA A 78 -11.43 18.83 -9.47
C ALA A 78 -11.32 19.99 -10.48
N ARG A 79 -10.25 20.01 -11.29
CA ARG A 79 -10.08 20.97 -12.39
C ARG A 79 -11.12 20.76 -13.49
N GLU A 80 -11.39 19.52 -13.89
CA GLU A 80 -12.45 19.22 -14.86
C GLU A 80 -13.81 19.71 -14.36
N LEU A 81 -14.18 19.43 -13.11
CA LEU A 81 -15.43 19.93 -12.53
C LEU A 81 -15.53 21.45 -12.56
N ARG A 82 -14.46 22.18 -12.23
CA ARG A 82 -14.43 23.63 -12.32
C ARG A 82 -14.59 24.14 -13.75
N LEU A 83 -13.97 23.47 -14.72
CA LEU A 83 -14.12 23.80 -16.14
C LEU A 83 -15.54 23.52 -16.62
N LEU A 84 -16.14 22.41 -16.21
CA LEU A 84 -17.53 22.08 -16.52
C LEU A 84 -18.48 23.10 -15.88
N ALA A 85 -18.28 23.47 -14.62
CA ALA A 85 -19.10 24.48 -13.95
C ALA A 85 -19.03 25.84 -14.66
N LYS A 86 -17.85 26.22 -15.18
CA LYS A 86 -17.70 27.43 -15.99
C LYS A 86 -18.41 27.30 -17.34
N LYS A 87 -18.28 26.16 -18.01
CA LYS A 87 -18.90 25.90 -19.33
C LYS A 87 -20.41 25.74 -19.26
N MET A 88 -21.00 25.38 -18.11
CA MET A 88 -22.45 25.32 -17.94
C MET A 88 -23.13 26.67 -18.17
N LYS A 89 -22.44 27.78 -17.88
CA LYS A 89 -22.99 29.13 -18.06
C LYS A 89 -23.20 29.48 -19.53
N THR A 90 -22.54 28.77 -20.45
CA THR A 90 -22.54 29.08 -21.89
C THR A 90 -22.99 27.91 -22.77
N ALA A 91 -22.94 26.67 -22.29
CA ALA A 91 -23.30 25.48 -23.05
C ALA A 91 -24.72 24.98 -22.73
N GLY A 92 -25.30 24.22 -23.67
CA GLY A 92 -26.58 23.54 -23.48
C GLY A 92 -26.52 22.50 -22.36
N PHE A 93 -27.63 22.34 -21.64
CA PHE A 93 -27.72 21.51 -20.44
C PHE A 93 -27.43 20.03 -20.74
N GLU A 94 -27.96 19.47 -21.84
CA GLU A 94 -27.71 18.08 -22.23
C GLU A 94 -26.22 17.77 -22.47
N TRP A 95 -25.52 18.67 -23.16
CA TRP A 95 -24.09 18.52 -23.42
C TRP A 95 -23.29 18.58 -22.12
N TRP A 96 -23.61 19.55 -21.26
CA TRP A 96 -22.94 19.70 -19.97
C TRP A 96 -23.16 18.48 -19.08
N TYR A 97 -24.40 17.98 -19.06
CA TYR A 97 -24.82 16.81 -18.33
C TYR A 97 -24.06 15.54 -18.75
N ALA A 98 -23.97 15.28 -20.06
CA ALA A 98 -23.25 14.13 -20.59
C ALA A 98 -21.77 14.17 -20.16
N GLN A 99 -21.20 15.37 -20.15
CA GLN A 99 -19.80 15.56 -19.77
C GLN A 99 -19.56 15.43 -18.27
N LEU A 100 -20.50 15.87 -17.43
CA LEU A 100 -20.43 15.68 -15.99
C LEU A 100 -20.50 14.19 -15.63
N SER A 101 -21.44 13.47 -16.23
CA SER A 101 -21.60 12.02 -16.04
C SER A 101 -20.33 11.26 -16.45
N SER A 102 -19.76 11.59 -17.62
CA SER A 102 -18.50 10.99 -18.09
C SER A 102 -17.32 11.26 -17.15
N ALA A 103 -17.18 12.50 -16.66
CA ALA A 103 -16.12 12.87 -15.72
C ALA A 103 -16.25 12.12 -14.38
N LEU A 104 -17.46 12.06 -13.80
CA LEU A 104 -17.73 11.35 -12.56
C LEU A 104 -17.42 9.84 -12.66
N LYS A 105 -17.84 9.21 -13.76
CA LYS A 105 -17.52 7.80 -14.04
C LYS A 105 -16.02 7.56 -14.14
N ARG A 106 -15.32 8.44 -14.85
CA ARG A 106 -13.85 8.35 -15.02
C ARG A 106 -13.12 8.52 -13.68
N TYR A 107 -13.60 9.42 -12.83
CA TYR A 107 -13.04 9.61 -11.48
C TYR A 107 -13.17 8.35 -10.63
N LEU A 108 -14.37 7.76 -10.57
CA LEU A 108 -14.60 6.54 -9.81
C LEU A 108 -13.79 5.35 -10.37
N LEU A 109 -13.70 5.20 -11.70
CA LEU A 109 -12.86 4.16 -12.32
C LEU A 109 -11.39 4.30 -11.92
N LEU A 110 -10.87 5.53 -11.95
CA LEU A 110 -9.48 5.83 -11.60
C LEU A 110 -9.18 5.66 -10.11
N TYR A 111 -10.19 5.73 -9.25
CA TYR A 111 -10.04 5.62 -7.80
C TYR A 111 -10.27 4.20 -7.27
N TYR A 112 -11.23 3.46 -7.84
CA TYR A 112 -11.67 2.17 -7.29
C TYR A 112 -11.23 0.94 -8.09
N THR A 113 -11.34 0.96 -9.42
CA THR A 113 -11.26 -0.29 -10.21
C THR A 113 -10.04 -0.38 -11.12
N GLY A 114 -9.30 0.72 -11.33
CA GLY A 114 -7.99 0.71 -11.99
C GLY A 114 -8.01 0.49 -13.51
N SER A 115 -8.93 -0.32 -14.06
CA SER A 115 -9.01 -0.53 -15.52
C SER A 115 -10.28 -1.27 -16.02
N ASP A 116 -11.34 -1.40 -15.21
CA ASP A 116 -12.46 -2.26 -15.62
C ASP A 116 -13.38 -1.56 -16.64
N THR A 117 -13.42 -2.07 -17.87
CA THR A 117 -14.16 -1.46 -18.99
C THR A 117 -15.68 -1.57 -18.82
N GLY A 118 -16.16 -2.54 -18.02
CA GLY A 118 -17.58 -2.67 -17.64
C GLY A 118 -18.07 -1.58 -16.68
N PHE A 119 -17.16 -0.78 -16.11
CA PHE A 119 -17.51 0.25 -15.14
C PHE A 119 -18.22 1.46 -15.79
N LEU A 120 -17.95 1.74 -17.06
CA LEU A 120 -18.58 2.86 -17.78
C LEU A 120 -20.05 2.56 -18.14
N SER A 121 -20.42 1.28 -18.26
CA SER A 121 -21.81 0.85 -18.51
C SER A 121 -22.69 0.87 -17.26
N LEU A 122 -22.12 0.96 -16.07
CA LEU A 122 -22.89 1.02 -14.82
C LEU A 122 -23.79 2.26 -14.76
N THR A 123 -24.93 2.08 -14.10
CA THR A 123 -25.88 3.15 -13.76
C THR A 123 -25.34 4.02 -12.62
N GLY A 124 -25.84 5.25 -12.49
CA GLY A 124 -25.43 6.15 -11.42
C GLY A 124 -25.70 5.57 -10.02
N THR A 125 -26.80 4.83 -9.87
CA THR A 125 -27.13 4.10 -8.63
C THR A 125 -26.16 2.97 -8.29
N GLU A 126 -25.70 2.19 -9.26
CA GLU A 126 -24.65 1.18 -9.04
C GLU A 126 -23.31 1.85 -8.69
N LEU A 127 -22.98 2.95 -9.35
CA LEU A 127 -21.76 3.74 -9.10
C LEU A 127 -21.78 4.44 -7.74
N ALA A 128 -22.96 4.87 -7.29
CA ALA A 128 -23.19 5.41 -5.96
C ALA A 128 -22.85 4.39 -4.86
N GLY A 129 -22.97 3.09 -5.13
CA GLY A 129 -22.53 2.03 -4.22
C GLY A 129 -21.03 2.07 -3.91
N PHE A 130 -20.22 2.52 -4.87
CA PHE A 130 -18.77 2.67 -4.71
C PHE A 130 -18.35 4.00 -4.06
N ALA A 131 -19.27 4.95 -3.89
CA ALA A 131 -18.93 6.21 -3.22
C ALA A 131 -18.65 5.99 -1.73
N ASP A 132 -17.61 6.67 -1.23
CA ASP A 132 -17.19 6.64 0.18
C ASP A 132 -18.33 7.15 1.10
N SER A 133 -18.35 6.78 2.38
CA SER A 133 -19.40 7.22 3.31
C SER A 133 -19.21 8.65 3.83
N GLY A 134 -18.16 9.35 3.38
CA GLY A 134 -17.88 10.74 3.76
C GLY A 134 -18.67 11.77 2.94
N ALA A 135 -18.54 13.05 3.31
CA ALA A 135 -19.23 14.17 2.66
C ALA A 135 -19.02 14.24 1.14
N SER A 136 -17.82 13.90 0.65
CA SER A 136 -17.54 13.83 -0.79
C SER A 136 -18.32 12.71 -1.49
N GLY A 137 -18.47 11.56 -0.85
CA GLY A 137 -19.20 10.44 -1.43
C GLY A 137 -20.71 10.66 -1.41
N GLU A 138 -21.27 11.28 -0.37
CA GLU A 138 -22.68 11.67 -0.34
C GLU A 138 -23.02 12.67 -1.46
N MET A 139 -22.13 13.65 -1.70
CA MET A 139 -22.28 14.56 -2.85
C MET A 139 -22.18 13.84 -4.19
N ILE A 140 -21.27 12.87 -4.34
CA ILE A 140 -21.18 12.03 -5.54
C ILE A 140 -22.48 11.25 -5.76
N ARG A 141 -23.05 10.65 -4.71
CA ARG A 141 -24.33 9.94 -4.77
C ARG A 141 -25.47 10.86 -5.21
N ASN A 142 -25.58 12.05 -4.62
CA ASN A 142 -26.60 13.03 -4.99
C ASN A 142 -26.44 13.52 -6.43
N LEU A 143 -25.21 13.70 -6.91
CA LEU A 143 -24.98 14.03 -8.32
C LEU A 143 -25.42 12.87 -9.23
N PHE A 144 -25.11 11.62 -8.88
CA PHE A 144 -25.53 10.47 -9.66
C PHE A 144 -27.04 10.23 -9.68
N THR A 145 -27.74 10.48 -8.57
CA THR A 145 -29.21 10.36 -8.54
C THR A 145 -29.87 11.41 -9.40
N VAL A 146 -29.41 12.67 -9.33
CA VAL A 146 -29.89 13.74 -10.23
C VAL A 146 -29.53 13.40 -11.68
N ILE A 147 -28.36 12.81 -11.91
CA ILE A 147 -27.95 12.34 -13.23
C ILE A 147 -28.95 11.32 -13.74
N ASP A 148 -29.16 10.21 -13.03
CA ASP A 148 -30.08 9.15 -13.47
C ASP A 148 -31.51 9.69 -13.63
N CYS A 149 -32.00 10.56 -12.74
CA CYS A 149 -33.32 11.20 -12.88
C CYS A 149 -33.47 11.89 -14.23
N VAL A 150 -32.56 12.77 -14.63
CA VAL A 150 -32.62 13.47 -15.93
C VAL A 150 -32.52 12.49 -17.10
N ARG A 151 -31.68 11.46 -16.99
CA ARG A 151 -31.49 10.46 -18.05
C ARG A 151 -32.76 9.65 -18.33
N PHE A 152 -33.47 9.27 -17.26
CA PHE A 152 -34.65 8.42 -17.37
C PHE A 152 -35.95 9.21 -17.52
N SER A 153 -36.02 10.44 -16.98
CA SER A 153 -37.19 11.32 -17.14
C SER A 153 -37.24 11.99 -18.51
N GLY A 154 -36.09 12.22 -19.15
CA GLY A 154 -36.00 13.04 -20.37
C GLY A 154 -36.45 14.49 -20.17
N SER A 155 -36.63 14.93 -18.92
CA SER A 155 -37.14 16.24 -18.55
C SER A 155 -36.27 16.87 -17.48
N GLU A 156 -35.97 18.16 -17.65
CA GLU A 156 -35.26 18.98 -16.66
C GLU A 156 -36.20 19.53 -15.57
N GLU A 157 -37.51 19.26 -15.65
CA GLU A 157 -38.50 19.78 -14.70
C GLU A 157 -38.21 19.26 -13.29
N GLY A 158 -37.91 20.19 -12.38
CA GLY A 158 -37.56 19.90 -10.97
C GLY A 158 -36.07 19.89 -10.66
N VAL A 159 -35.18 20.00 -11.66
CA VAL A 159 -33.73 20.04 -11.43
C VAL A 159 -33.24 21.48 -11.29
N SER A 160 -32.82 21.85 -10.08
CA SER A 160 -32.22 23.15 -9.82
C SER A 160 -30.80 23.21 -10.40
N ARG A 161 -30.64 23.89 -11.55
CA ARG A 161 -29.33 24.11 -12.20
C ARG A 161 -28.33 24.81 -11.27
N SER A 162 -28.79 25.76 -10.46
CA SER A 162 -27.95 26.45 -9.48
C SER A 162 -27.49 25.52 -8.34
N GLY A 163 -28.39 24.67 -7.83
CA GLY A 163 -28.05 23.69 -6.80
C GLY A 163 -27.06 22.63 -7.27
N LEU A 164 -27.17 22.20 -8.53
CA LEU A 164 -26.18 21.30 -9.15
C LEU A 164 -24.80 21.95 -9.28
N LEU A 165 -24.75 23.22 -9.71
CA LEU A 165 -23.50 23.97 -9.82
C LEU A 165 -22.82 24.16 -8.48
N GLU A 166 -23.61 24.48 -7.46
CA GLU A 166 -23.13 24.62 -6.09
C GLU A 166 -22.59 23.29 -5.56
N SER A 167 -23.31 22.19 -5.79
CA SER A 167 -22.88 20.84 -5.40
C SER A 167 -21.59 20.42 -6.10
N ALA A 168 -21.47 20.65 -7.42
CA ALA A 168 -20.25 20.37 -8.17
C ALA A 168 -19.07 21.25 -7.73
N GLY A 169 -19.34 22.53 -7.41
CA GLY A 169 -18.35 23.46 -6.88
C GLY A 169 -17.84 23.05 -5.50
N ASN A 170 -18.74 22.71 -4.59
CA ASN A 170 -18.43 22.26 -3.24
C ASN A 170 -17.63 20.95 -3.27
N LEU A 171 -18.04 20.00 -4.11
CA LEU A 171 -17.30 18.76 -4.31
C LEU A 171 -15.89 19.01 -4.86
N SER A 172 -15.72 19.94 -5.81
CA SER A 172 -14.38 20.32 -6.30
C SER A 172 -13.48 20.89 -5.20
N ARG A 173 -14.07 21.66 -4.27
CA ARG A 173 -13.34 22.27 -3.15
C ARG A 173 -12.92 21.22 -2.11
N ILE A 174 -13.83 20.33 -1.72
CA ILE A 174 -13.55 19.24 -0.79
C ILE A 174 -12.45 18.32 -1.34
N LEU A 175 -12.50 18.02 -2.63
CA LEU A 175 -11.47 17.19 -3.27
C LEU A 175 -10.10 17.87 -3.33
N GLU A 176 -10.05 19.19 -3.52
CA GLU A 176 -8.78 19.93 -3.48
C GLU A 176 -8.19 19.97 -2.06
N GLU A 177 -9.00 20.28 -1.05
CA GLU A 177 -8.59 20.31 0.36
C GLU A 177 -8.04 18.94 0.80
N ARG A 178 -8.77 17.85 0.51
CA ARG A 178 -8.30 16.48 0.75
C ARG A 178 -6.99 16.16 0.04
N THR A 179 -6.73 16.79 -1.10
CA THR A 179 -5.49 16.56 -1.84
C THR A 179 -4.31 17.34 -1.25
N ASP A 180 -4.56 18.54 -0.74
CA ASP A 180 -3.53 19.38 -0.13
C ASP A 180 -3.08 18.81 1.24
N ASP A 181 -3.99 18.18 1.99
CA ASP A 181 -3.67 17.44 3.21
C ASP A 181 -2.82 16.19 2.97
N VAL A 182 -2.90 15.59 1.78
CA VAL A 182 -2.14 14.38 1.42
C VAL A 182 -0.75 14.71 0.85
N VAL A 183 -0.55 15.96 0.40
CA VAL A 183 0.69 16.43 -0.21
C VAL A 183 1.56 17.22 0.78
N SER A 184 0.97 17.75 1.86
CA SER A 184 1.70 18.36 3.00
C SER A 184 2.38 17.32 3.89
#